data_AF-A0A9W5AT87-F1
#
_entry.id   AF-A0A9W5AT87-F1
#
_cell.length_a   1.000
_cell.length_b   1.000
_cell.length_c   1.000
_cell.angle_alpha   90.00
_cell.angle_beta   90.00
_cell.angle_gamma   90.00
#
_symmetry.space_group_name_H-M   'P 1'
#
loop_
_entity.id
_entity.type
_entity.pdbx_description
1 polymer ?
#
loop_
_entity_poly.entity_id
_entity_poly.type
_entity_poly.pdbx_seq_one_letter_code
_entity_poly.pdbx_strand_id
1 'polypeptide(L)'
;MAIIDNVLKKYDTKGSDKKSSLSVKIDANLYRDIDTVCNHLGISKSQLVADIIEASGISKKAEEIMALKEEKNTSRVSNAENFSHLKTIQEIDKQGE
;
A
#
# COMPACT_ATOMS: atom_id res chain seq x y z
N MET A 1 -20.29 15.74 -34.46
CA MET A 1 -20.15 15.99 -33.01
C MET A 1 -19.69 14.71 -32.34
N ALA A 2 -18.40 14.40 -32.34
CA ALA A 2 -17.89 13.14 -31.77
C ALA A 2 -16.44 13.22 -31.29
N ILE A 3 -15.61 14.07 -31.91
CA ILE A 3 -14.20 14.22 -31.53
C ILE A 3 -14.06 15.15 -30.32
N ILE A 4 -14.74 16.30 -30.34
CA ILE A 4 -14.69 17.29 -29.24
C ILE A 4 -15.26 16.70 -27.95
N ASP A 5 -16.39 15.98 -28.02
CA ASP A 5 -16.99 15.33 -26.84
C ASP A 5 -16.11 14.21 -26.26
N ASN A 6 -15.36 13.49 -27.10
CA ASN A 6 -14.38 12.48 -26.66
C ASN A 6 -13.13 13.11 -26.03
N VAL A 7 -12.69 14.27 -26.53
CA VAL A 7 -11.56 15.01 -25.95
C VAL A 7 -11.96 15.58 -24.59
N LEU A 8 -13.15 16.18 -24.47
CA LEU A 8 -13.67 16.69 -23.19
C LEU A 8 -13.88 15.56 -22.16
N LYS A 9 -14.37 14.38 -22.58
CA LYS A 9 -14.46 13.20 -21.70
C LYS A 9 -13.13 12.71 -21.16
N LYS A 10 -11.99 12.91 -21.85
CA LYS A 10 -10.66 12.54 -21.31
C LYS A 10 -10.21 13.45 -20.17
N TYR A 11 -10.65 14.71 -20.18
CA TYR A 11 -10.41 15.63 -19.07
C TYR A 11 -11.47 15.50 -17.96
N ASP A 12 -12.65 14.97 -18.29
CA ASP A 12 -13.75 14.70 -17.35
C ASP A 12 -13.72 13.26 -16.78
N THR A 13 -12.87 12.36 -17.29
CA THR A 13 -12.58 11.06 -16.64
C THR A 13 -11.71 11.29 -15.43
N LYS A 14 -12.36 11.72 -14.34
CA LYS A 14 -12.39 11.01 -13.07
C LYS A 14 -11.17 10.11 -12.78
N GLY A 15 -9.98 10.71 -12.76
CA GLY A 15 -9.12 10.54 -11.60
C GLY A 15 -9.84 11.26 -10.47
N SER A 16 -10.92 10.65 -9.94
CA SER A 16 -11.40 11.09 -8.65
C SER A 16 -10.25 10.74 -7.73
N ASP A 17 -9.39 11.71 -7.46
CA ASP A 17 -8.67 11.80 -6.20
C ASP A 17 -9.76 11.66 -5.17
N LYS A 18 -10.11 10.40 -4.85
CA LYS A 18 -11.02 10.08 -3.77
C LYS A 18 -10.20 10.48 -2.58
N LYS A 19 -10.31 11.76 -2.21
CA LYS A 19 -9.74 12.31 -1.01
C LYS A 19 -10.37 11.49 0.10
N SER A 20 -9.63 10.49 0.55
CA SER A 20 -10.02 9.66 1.66
C SER A 20 -10.15 10.58 2.86
N SER A 21 -11.36 10.71 3.40
CA SER A 21 -11.60 11.52 4.58
C SER A 21 -11.18 10.73 5.81
N LEU A 22 -10.19 11.23 6.55
CA LEU A 22 -9.82 10.71 7.86
C LEU A 22 -10.39 11.65 8.93
N SER A 23 -11.23 11.12 9.83
CA SER A 23 -11.72 11.85 11.00
C SER A 23 -11.02 11.33 12.24
N VAL A 24 -10.32 12.22 12.95
CA VAL A 24 -9.60 11.90 14.20
C VAL A 24 -10.19 12.73 15.32
N LYS A 25 -10.43 12.10 16.48
CA LYS A 25 -10.78 12.83 17.70
C LYS A 25 -9.50 13.26 18.38
N ILE A 26 -9.38 14.55 18.61
CA ILE A 26 -8.32 15.17 19.40
C ILE A 26 -8.94 15.95 20.55
N ASP A 27 -8.17 16.21 21.60
CA ASP A 27 -8.64 17.04 22.71
C ASP A 27 -8.76 18.51 22.30
N ALA A 28 -9.50 19.27 23.11
CA ALA A 28 -9.81 20.66 22.82
C ALA A 28 -8.58 21.58 22.87
N ASN A 29 -7.56 21.25 23.65
CA ASN A 29 -6.35 22.07 23.74
C ASN A 29 -5.51 21.88 22.47
N LEU A 30 -5.27 20.62 22.08
CA LEU A 30 -4.58 20.30 20.84
C LEU A 30 -5.28 20.89 19.61
N TYR A 31 -6.61 20.90 19.60
CA TYR A 31 -7.37 21.55 18.52
C TYR A 31 -7.08 23.06 18.43
N ARG A 32 -7.02 23.76 19.57
CA ARG A 32 -6.73 25.20 19.63
C ARG A 32 -5.29 25.53 19.23
N ASP A 33 -4.35 24.69 19.64
CA ASP A 33 -2.94 24.84 19.27
C ASP A 33 -2.78 24.68 17.74
N ILE A 34 -3.41 23.65 17.16
CA ILE A 34 -3.46 23.45 15.71
C ILE A 34 -4.11 24.65 15.02
N ASP A 35 -5.22 25.18 15.56
CA ASP A 35 -5.87 26.36 14.99
C ASP A 35 -4.97 27.60 14.99
N THR A 36 -4.26 27.84 16.10
CA THR A 36 -3.33 28.96 16.23
C THR A 36 -2.20 28.88 15.20
N VAL A 37 -1.59 27.70 15.05
CA VAL A 37 -0.53 27.45 14.07
C VAL A 37 -1.06 27.62 12.64
N CYS A 38 -2.20 27.03 12.32
CA CYS A 38 -2.81 27.15 11.00
C CYS A 38 -3.15 28.61 10.64
N ASN A 39 -3.72 29.36 11.57
CA ASN A 39 -4.08 30.77 11.38
C ASN A 39 -2.84 31.65 11.20
N HIS A 40 -1.78 31.38 11.97
CA HIS A 40 -0.52 32.12 11.85
C HIS A 40 0.17 31.88 10.50
N LEU A 41 0.15 30.64 10.01
CA LEU A 41 0.79 30.24 8.75
C LEU A 41 -0.11 30.44 7.51
N GLY A 42 -1.40 30.73 7.69
CA GLY A 42 -2.35 30.85 6.59
C GLY A 42 -2.63 29.54 5.86
N ILE A 43 -2.54 28.39 6.56
CA ILE A 43 -2.73 27.05 5.98
C ILE A 43 -3.95 26.35 6.57
N SER A 44 -4.50 25.37 5.86
CA SER A 44 -5.57 24.53 6.41
C SER A 44 -5.01 23.47 7.38
N LYS A 45 -5.87 22.97 8.27
CA LYS A 45 -5.52 21.84 9.17
C LYS A 45 -5.12 20.59 8.39
N SER A 46 -5.77 20.34 7.25
CA SER A 46 -5.45 19.19 6.40
C SER A 46 -4.07 19.33 5.77
N GLN A 47 -3.66 20.55 5.40
CA GLN A 47 -2.32 20.81 4.88
C GLN A 47 -1.27 20.57 5.97
N LEU A 48 -1.49 21.11 7.18
CA LEU A 48 -0.60 20.88 8.31
C LEU A 48 -0.40 19.38 8.60
N VAL A 49 -1.48 18.60 8.58
CA VAL A 49 -1.41 17.14 8.79
C VAL A 49 -0.65 16.46 7.65
N ALA A 50 -0.86 16.87 6.39
CA ALA A 50 -0.12 16.32 5.26
C ALA A 50 1.39 16.59 5.39
N ASP A 51 1.77 17.82 5.74
CA ASP A 51 3.16 18.22 5.93
C ASP A 51 3.82 17.44 7.08
N ILE A 52 3.10 17.21 8.19
CA ILE A 52 3.58 16.37 9.30
C ILE A 52 3.82 14.93 8.84
N ILE A 53 2.90 14.36 8.06
CA ILE A 53 3.02 12.99 7.55
C ILE A 53 4.24 12.87 6.65
N GLU A 54 4.43 13.82 5.72
CA GLU A 54 5.58 13.87 4.83
C GLU A 54 6.90 14.00 5.61
N ALA A 55 6.96 14.96 6.55
CA ALA A 55 8.14 15.20 7.38
C ALA A 55 8.47 14.03 8.33
N SER A 56 7.45 13.30 8.80
CA SER A 56 7.63 12.16 9.72
C SER A 56 8.34 10.96 9.08
N GLY A 57 8.41 10.91 7.74
CA GLY A 57 8.99 9.78 7.01
C GLY A 57 8.21 8.47 7.18
N ILE A 58 6.96 8.52 7.65
CA ILE A 58 6.14 7.33 7.91
C ILE A 58 5.95 6.46 6.66
N SER A 59 5.88 7.07 5.47
CA SER A 59 5.78 6.34 4.21
C SER A 59 7.01 5.44 3.97
N LYS A 60 8.22 5.97 4.16
CA LYS A 60 9.47 5.20 4.02
C LYS A 60 9.51 4.04 5.02
N LYS A 61 9.12 4.30 6.26
CA LYS A 61 9.06 3.26 7.29
C LYS A 61 8.00 2.21 6.98
N ALA A 62 6.87 2.58 6.39
CA ALA A 62 5.85 1.64 5.94
C ALA A 62 6.39 0.73 4.81
N GLU A 63 7.14 1.30 3.86
CA GLU A 63 7.81 0.54 2.79
C GLU A 63 8.82 -0.46 3.35
N GLU A 64 9.67 -0.05 4.29
CA GLU A 64 10.63 -0.93 4.97
C GLU A 64 9.93 -2.12 5.67
N ILE A 65 8.82 -1.86 6.37
CA ILE A 65 8.05 -2.91 7.04
C ILE A 65 7.42 -3.88 6.03
N MET A 66 6.93 -3.38 4.89
CA MET A 66 6.38 -4.22 3.84
C MET A 66 7.46 -5.10 3.20
N ALA A 67 8.63 -4.54 2.89
CA ALA A 67 9.76 -5.27 2.34
C ALA A 67 10.26 -6.39 3.27
N LEU A 68 10.37 -6.12 4.58
CA LEU A 68 10.71 -7.13 5.60
C LEU A 68 9.68 -8.27 5.66
N LYS A 69 8.40 -7.96 5.42
CA LYS A 69 7.33 -8.96 5.41
C LYS A 69 7.39 -9.85 4.16
N GLU A 70 7.80 -9.29 3.02
CA GLU A 70 8.01 -10.05 1.78
C GLU A 70 9.25 -10.95 1.87
N GLU A 71 10.37 -10.46 2.40
CA GLU A 71 11.59 -11.25 2.60
C GLU A 71 11.38 -12.44 3.55
N LYS A 72 10.57 -12.26 4.60
CA LYS A 72 10.19 -13.33 5.52
C LYS A 72 9.26 -14.37 4.90
N ASN A 73 8.53 -14.01 3.83
CA ASN A 73 7.68 -14.94 3.09
C ASN A 73 8.44 -15.67 1.99
N THR A 74 9.40 -15.05 1.30
CA THR A 74 10.21 -15.71 0.26
C THR A 74 11.19 -16.73 0.84
N SER A 75 11.82 -16.42 1.99
CA SER A 75 12.69 -17.36 2.72
C SER A 75 11.96 -18.55 3.34
N ARG A 76 10.62 -18.48 3.49
CA ARG A 76 9.79 -19.60 3.96
C ARG A 76 9.37 -20.55 2.83
N VAL A 77 9.28 -20.04 1.60
CA VAL A 77 8.90 -20.84 0.42
C VAL A 77 10.11 -21.58 -0.16
N SER A 78 11.33 -21.02 -0.07
CA SER A 78 12.55 -21.67 -0.57
C SER A 78 12.99 -22.94 0.20
N ASN A 79 12.39 -23.23 1.36
CA ASN A 79 12.66 -24.46 2.13
C ASN A 79 11.66 -25.59 1.86
N ALA A 80 10.63 -25.38 1.02
CA ALA A 80 9.61 -26.39 0.72
C ALA A 80 9.87 -27.17 -0.57
N GLU A 81 10.84 -26.77 -1.40
CA GLU A 81 11.08 -27.36 -2.74
C GLU A 81 12.33 -28.25 -2.84
N ASN A 82 12.78 -28.88 -1.73
CA ASN A 82 13.96 -29.75 -1.77
C ASN A 82 13.71 -31.18 -1.23
N PHE A 83 12.57 -31.79 -1.52
CA PHE A 83 12.40 -33.25 -1.36
C PHE A 83 11.39 -33.82 -2.36
N SER A 84 11.76 -33.89 -3.64
CA SER A 84 11.05 -34.75 -4.60
C SER A 84 11.96 -35.27 -5.72
N HIS A 85 13.25 -35.49 -5.41
CA HIS A 85 14.17 -36.24 -6.27
C HIS A 85 14.75 -37.46 -5.53
N LEU A 86 13.89 -38.45 -5.27
CA LEU A 86 14.35 -39.84 -5.17
C LEU A 86 13.55 -40.66 -6.19
N LYS A 87 14.13 -40.75 -7.39
CA LYS A 87 13.75 -41.74 -8.40
C LYS A 87 14.45 -43.07 -8.10
N THR A 88 13.73 -44.15 -8.40
CA THR A 88 14.20 -45.51 -8.73
C THR A 88 14.46 -46.40 -7.52
N ILE A 89 13.82 -47.58 -7.40
CA ILE A 89 14.16 -48.89 -8.01
C ILE A 89 12.84 -49.66 -8.30
N GLN A 90 12.47 -49.92 -9.56
CA GLN A 90 12.62 -51.20 -10.30
C GLN A 90 12.32 -52.49 -9.51
N GLU A 91 11.19 -53.13 -9.80
CA GLU A 91 11.15 -54.59 -9.98
C GLU A 91 10.03 -54.97 -10.96
N ILE A 92 10.37 -55.91 -11.83
CA ILE A 92 9.66 -56.35 -13.04
C ILE A 92 8.99 -57.69 -12.72
N ASP A 93 7.95 -58.05 -13.48
CA ASP A 93 7.45 -59.42 -13.74
C ASP A 93 6.46 -59.96 -12.67
N LYS A 94 5.29 -60.58 -12.96
CA LYS A 94 4.87 -61.45 -14.07
C LYS A 94 3.35 -61.46 -14.33
N GLN A 95 3.04 -61.95 -15.52
CA GLN A 95 1.77 -62.36 -16.15
C GLN A 95 0.93 -63.40 -15.37
N GLY A 96 -0.34 -63.55 -15.78
CA GLY A 96 -1.21 -64.74 -15.60
C GLY A 96 -2.66 -64.32 -15.31
N GLU A 97 -3.47 -64.07 -16.34
CA GLU A 97 -4.52 -64.97 -16.91
C GLU A 97 -5.75 -65.12 -16.01
#